data_AF-A0A9E8G333-F1
#
_entry.id   AF-A0A9E8G333-F1
#
_cell.length_a   1.000
_cell.length_b   1.000
_cell.length_c   1.000
_cell.angle_alpha   90.00
_cell.angle_beta   90.00
_cell.angle_gamma   90.00
#
_symmetry.space_group_name_H-M   'P 1'
#
loop_
_entity.id
_entity.type
_entity.pdbx_description
1 polymer ?
#
loop_
_entity_poly.entity_id
_entity_poly.type
_entity_poly.pdbx_seq_one_letter_code
_entity_poly.pdbx_strand_id
1 'polypeptide(L)'
;MQKVQAICTNDECKCAEGYCRIQLKNNVNNDERSAKACESTLTSKMDFVYKARVVNFAQGSSTNIYTMSIVQVIKEGSFDVNLEGKLRTFHSSLMCRNVLDLRLDKTYLIMGTSNDIRRDDQSESYQYTIGEKTWIEYWPTGAECQTGKTQ
;
A
#
# COMPACT_ATOMS: atom_id res chain seq x y z
N MET A 1 -24.26 -18.31 -5.19
CA MET A 1 -23.61 -17.32 -6.08
C MET A 1 -22.60 -16.55 -5.25
N GLN A 2 -21.30 -16.73 -5.48
CA GLN A 2 -20.26 -15.98 -4.79
C GLN A 2 -20.18 -14.58 -5.42
N LYS A 3 -20.47 -13.54 -4.64
CA LYS A 3 -20.44 -12.16 -5.11
C LYS A 3 -18.98 -11.73 -5.25
N VAL A 4 -18.46 -11.77 -6.47
CA VAL A 4 -17.14 -11.23 -6.81
C VAL A 4 -17.15 -9.73 -6.50
N GLN A 5 -16.29 -9.30 -5.58
CA GLN A 5 -16.17 -7.88 -5.25
C GLN A 5 -15.19 -7.22 -6.20
N ALA A 6 -15.39 -5.95 -6.50
CA ALA A 6 -14.46 -5.16 -7.30
C ALA A 6 -14.06 -3.90 -6.54
N ILE A 7 -12.78 -3.55 -6.63
CA ILE A 7 -12.29 -2.23 -6.24
C ILE A 7 -12.47 -1.35 -7.46
N CYS A 8 -13.36 -0.38 -7.32
CA CYS A 8 -13.68 0.55 -8.39
C CYS A 8 -13.02 1.89 -8.12
N THR A 9 -12.49 2.46 -9.18
CA THR A 9 -11.82 3.74 -9.13
C THR A 9 -12.22 4.53 -10.37
N ASN A 10 -13.07 5.55 -10.17
CA ASN A 10 -13.91 6.12 -11.23
C ASN A 10 -14.79 5.01 -11.87
N ASP A 11 -14.81 4.92 -13.20
CA ASP A 11 -15.62 3.95 -13.95
C ASP A 11 -14.92 2.60 -14.20
N GLU A 12 -13.66 2.45 -13.76
CA GLU A 12 -12.90 1.21 -13.90
C GLU A 12 -12.90 0.40 -12.60
N CYS A 13 -13.27 -0.87 -12.72
CA CYS A 13 -13.33 -1.81 -11.61
C CYS A 13 -12.37 -2.97 -11.86
N LYS A 14 -11.46 -3.23 -10.91
CA LYS A 14 -10.66 -4.45 -10.87
C LYS A 14 -11.28 -5.44 -9.90
N CYS A 15 -11.35 -6.72 -10.29
CA CYS A 15 -11.75 -7.79 -9.39
C CYS A 15 -10.88 -7.74 -8.13
N ALA A 16 -11.52 -7.56 -6.99
CA ALA A 16 -10.96 -7.79 -5.66
C ALA A 16 -11.13 -9.29 -5.32
N GLU A 17 -10.66 -10.14 -6.23
CA GLU A 17 -10.55 -11.58 -5.98
C GLU A 17 -9.30 -11.80 -5.13
N GLY A 18 -9.49 -12.14 -3.86
CA GLY A 18 -8.38 -12.45 -2.97
C GLY A 18 -8.66 -12.12 -1.51
N TYR A 19 -7.83 -12.66 -0.63
CA TYR A 19 -7.89 -12.34 0.79
C TYR A 19 -7.36 -10.92 1.05
N CYS A 20 -7.91 -10.26 2.06
CA CYS A 20 -7.38 -8.97 2.49
C CYS A 20 -5.93 -9.11 2.95
N ARG A 21 -5.07 -8.19 2.51
CA ARG A 21 -3.72 -8.13 3.06
C ARG A 21 -3.77 -7.80 4.55
N ILE A 22 -3.10 -8.62 5.35
CA ILE A 22 -2.89 -8.36 6.77
C ILE A 22 -1.65 -7.49 6.91
N GLN A 23 -1.77 -6.42 7.69
CA GLN A 23 -0.65 -5.58 8.06
C GLN A 23 0.34 -6.37 8.91
N LEU A 24 1.61 -6.38 8.51
CA LEU A 24 2.68 -6.95 9.32
C LEU A 24 3.03 -5.99 10.46
N LYS A 25 3.08 -6.55 11.67
CA LYS A 25 3.40 -5.83 12.91
C LYS A 25 4.53 -6.58 13.61
N ASN A 26 5.64 -5.88 13.81
CA ASN A 26 6.82 -6.34 14.56
C ASN A 26 7.47 -7.63 13.99
N ASN A 27 8.69 -7.95 14.43
CA ASN A 27 9.39 -9.23 14.21
C ASN A 27 9.72 -9.68 12.77
N VAL A 28 9.54 -8.85 11.74
CA VAL A 28 10.16 -9.14 10.43
C VAL A 28 11.65 -8.82 10.51
N ASN A 29 12.51 -9.74 10.10
CA ASN A 29 13.96 -9.47 10.03
C ASN A 29 14.34 -8.76 8.72
N ASN A 30 15.54 -8.17 8.67
CA ASN A 30 15.97 -7.40 7.50
C ASN A 30 16.21 -8.28 6.26
N ASP A 31 16.59 -9.54 6.43
CA ASP A 31 16.86 -10.46 5.34
C ASP A 31 15.56 -10.84 4.62
N GLU A 32 14.48 -11.07 5.35
CA GLU A 32 13.12 -11.28 4.83
C GLU A 32 12.61 -10.07 4.06
N ARG A 33 12.77 -8.86 4.62
CA ARG A 33 12.39 -7.62 3.92
C ARG A 33 13.16 -7.47 2.60
N SER A 34 14.48 -7.73 2.64
CA SER A 34 15.35 -7.59 1.48
C SER A 34 15.04 -8.63 0.41
N ALA A 35 14.86 -9.89 0.81
CA ALA A 35 14.46 -10.97 -0.10
C ALA A 35 13.10 -10.67 -0.76
N LYS A 36 12.12 -10.19 0.02
CA LYS A 36 10.82 -9.78 -0.51
C LYS A 36 10.93 -8.60 -1.48
N ALA A 37 11.67 -7.55 -1.12
CA ALA A 37 11.87 -6.38 -1.98
C ALA A 37 12.55 -6.71 -3.32
N CYS A 38 13.37 -7.76 -3.34
CA CYS A 38 14.03 -8.29 -4.53
C CYS A 38 13.20 -9.33 -5.30
N GLU A 39 12.02 -9.72 -4.80
CA GLU A 39 11.23 -10.77 -5.42
C GLU A 39 10.72 -10.36 -6.81
N SER A 40 10.97 -11.22 -7.79
CA SER A 40 10.65 -10.96 -9.21
C SER A 40 10.06 -12.18 -9.91
N THR A 41 9.29 -12.99 -9.19
CA THR A 41 8.67 -14.20 -9.76
C THR A 41 7.47 -13.84 -10.65
N LEU A 42 7.03 -14.79 -11.49
CA LEU A 42 5.86 -14.60 -12.36
C LEU A 42 4.57 -14.31 -11.57
N THR A 43 4.45 -14.84 -10.36
CA THR A 43 3.23 -14.73 -9.54
C THR A 43 3.34 -13.67 -8.45
N SER A 44 4.54 -13.21 -8.11
CA SER A 44 4.78 -12.22 -7.06
C SER A 44 6.04 -11.42 -7.39
N LYS A 45 5.84 -10.13 -7.65
CA LYS A 45 6.88 -9.18 -8.07
C LYS A 45 6.76 -7.91 -7.24
N MET A 46 7.85 -7.48 -6.63
CA MET A 46 7.91 -6.19 -5.95
C MET A 46 8.60 -5.20 -6.89
N ASP A 47 7.81 -4.47 -7.68
CA ASP A 47 8.31 -3.46 -8.62
C ASP A 47 8.77 -2.18 -7.91
N PHE A 48 8.15 -1.86 -6.78
CA PHE A 48 8.47 -0.67 -6.00
C PHE A 48 8.54 -0.95 -4.50
N VAL A 49 9.27 -0.11 -3.78
CA VAL A 49 9.36 -0.11 -2.31
C VAL A 49 9.40 1.33 -1.82
N TYR A 50 8.41 1.71 -1.02
CA TYR A 50 8.24 3.06 -0.51
C TYR A 50 8.09 3.07 1.01
N LYS A 51 8.61 4.13 1.63
CA LYS A 51 8.20 4.55 2.97
C LYS A 51 7.12 5.62 2.80
N ALA A 52 5.91 5.37 3.28
CA ALA A 52 4.77 6.25 3.06
C ALA A 52 4.05 6.58 4.38
N ARG A 53 3.59 7.82 4.52
CA ARG A 53 2.82 8.29 5.67
C ARG A 53 1.38 8.57 5.27
N VAL A 54 0.42 8.07 6.04
CA VAL A 54 -1.00 8.35 5.79
C VAL A 54 -1.30 9.79 6.21
N VAL A 55 -1.77 10.61 5.26
CA VAL A 55 -2.11 12.02 5.50
C VAL A 55 -3.61 12.27 5.53
N ASN A 56 -4.39 11.44 4.84
CA ASN A 56 -5.84 11.51 4.85
C ASN A 56 -6.47 10.14 4.63
N PHE A 57 -7.72 9.99 5.09
CA PHE A 57 -8.55 8.81 4.87
C PHE A 57 -9.97 9.23 4.52
N ALA A 58 -10.51 8.63 3.47
CA ALA A 58 -11.91 8.74 3.09
C ALA A 58 -12.49 7.36 2.83
N GLN A 59 -13.76 7.17 3.19
CA GLN A 59 -14.49 5.94 2.92
C GLN A 59 -15.45 6.18 1.75
N GLY A 60 -15.27 5.44 0.66
CA GLY A 60 -16.18 5.37 -0.47
C GLY A 60 -17.29 4.34 -0.29
N SER A 61 -18.06 4.08 -1.35
CA SER A 61 -19.18 3.13 -1.33
C SER A 61 -18.75 1.67 -1.23
N SER A 62 -17.65 1.30 -1.89
CA SER A 62 -17.07 -0.06 -1.87
C SER A 62 -15.56 -0.08 -1.57
N THR A 63 -14.94 1.08 -1.43
CA THR A 63 -13.49 1.24 -1.32
C THR A 63 -13.11 2.14 -0.14
N ASN A 64 -12.00 1.80 0.50
CA ASN A 64 -11.28 2.70 1.39
C ASN A 64 -10.26 3.47 0.57
N ILE A 65 -10.14 4.78 0.80
CA ILE A 65 -9.26 5.68 0.07
C ILE A 65 -8.29 6.31 1.06
N TYR A 66 -7.00 6.02 0.89
CA TYR A 66 -5.92 6.56 1.71
C TYR A 66 -5.09 7.51 0.85
N THR A 67 -5.03 8.78 1.26
CA THR A 67 -4.02 9.69 0.70
C THR A 67 -2.75 9.50 1.51
N MET A 68 -1.66 9.15 0.83
CA MET A 68 -0.36 8.92 1.45
C MET A 68 0.69 9.86 0.88
N SER A 69 1.55 10.39 1.75
CA SER A 69 2.78 11.08 1.37
C SER A 69 3.90 10.06 1.25
N ILE A 70 4.56 10.00 0.09
CA ILE A 70 5.75 9.19 -0.10
C ILE A 70 6.92 9.91 0.58
N VAL A 71 7.35 9.41 1.72
CA VAL A 71 8.42 10.01 2.54
C VAL A 71 9.79 9.66 1.97
N GLN A 72 9.95 8.44 1.46
CA GLN A 72 11.20 7.97 0.88
C GLN A 72 10.93 6.92 -0.20
N VAL A 73 11.66 7.02 -1.32
CA VAL A 73 11.68 5.98 -2.35
C VAL A 73 12.88 5.07 -2.12
N ILE A 74 12.64 3.83 -1.70
CA ILE A 74 13.70 2.83 -1.43
C ILE A 74 14.02 2.04 -2.70
N LYS A 75 12.98 1.70 -3.47
CA LYS A 75 13.07 1.10 -4.81
C LYS A 75 12.09 1.83 -5.71
N GLU A 76 12.61 2.52 -6.72
CA GLU A 76 11.80 3.23 -7.70
C GLU A 76 11.11 2.25 -8.65
N GLY A 77 9.82 2.49 -8.92
CA GLY A 77 9.06 1.73 -9.91
C GLY A 77 9.22 2.36 -11.29
N SER A 78 8.92 1.61 -12.35
CA SER A 78 9.06 2.11 -13.74
C SER A 78 7.86 2.92 -14.25
N PHE A 79 6.71 2.85 -13.59
CA PHE A 79 5.45 3.47 -14.06
C PHE A 79 5.22 4.89 -13.51
N ASP A 80 5.62 5.12 -12.26
CA ASP A 80 5.42 6.39 -11.55
C ASP A 80 6.71 6.71 -10.78
N VAL A 81 7.37 7.79 -11.22
CA VAL A 81 8.76 8.11 -10.89
C VAL A 81 8.88 9.47 -10.19
N ASN A 82 10.01 9.72 -9.55
CA ASN A 82 10.28 10.96 -8.80
C ASN A 82 9.22 11.23 -7.72
N LEU A 83 8.95 10.23 -6.88
CA LEU A 83 7.82 10.25 -5.95
C LEU A 83 8.09 10.85 -4.58
N GLU A 84 9.35 11.01 -4.19
CA GLU A 84 9.69 11.50 -2.86
C GLU A 84 9.07 12.88 -2.59
N GLY A 85 8.39 13.02 -1.44
CA GLY A 85 7.63 14.21 -1.06
C GLY A 85 6.26 14.36 -1.72
N LYS A 86 5.89 13.52 -2.68
CA LYS A 86 4.59 13.61 -3.40
C LYS A 86 3.49 12.84 -2.69
N LEU A 87 2.25 13.26 -2.96
CA LEU A 87 1.04 12.55 -2.52
C LEU A 87 0.59 11.53 -3.57
N ARG A 88 0.14 10.37 -3.09
CA ARG A 88 -0.48 9.32 -3.89
C ARG A 88 -1.70 8.74 -3.19
N THR A 89 -2.66 8.32 -3.99
CA THR A 89 -3.90 7.72 -3.50
C THR A 89 -3.78 6.20 -3.56
N PHE A 90 -4.04 5.56 -2.44
CA PHE A 90 -4.09 4.10 -2.30
C PHE A 90 -5.53 3.68 -2.02
N HIS A 91 -6.03 2.70 -2.75
CA HIS A 91 -7.36 2.15 -2.63
C HIS A 91 -7.29 0.74 -2.06
N SER A 92 -8.15 0.40 -1.12
CA SER A 92 -8.36 -0.98 -0.69
C SER A 92 -9.84 -1.33 -0.71
N SER A 93 -10.18 -2.62 -0.67
CA SER A 93 -11.57 -3.03 -0.41
C SER A 93 -12.04 -2.48 0.94
N LEU A 94 -13.31 -2.09 1.01
CA LEU A 94 -13.96 -1.61 2.24
C LEU A 94 -13.80 -2.61 3.41
N MET A 95 -13.87 -3.91 3.09
CA MET A 95 -13.82 -5.00 4.08
C MET A 95 -12.43 -5.19 4.70
N CYS A 96 -11.37 -4.73 4.04
CA CYS A 96 -9.99 -4.92 4.50
C CYS A 96 -9.55 -3.90 5.55
N ARG A 97 -10.40 -2.93 5.89
CA ARG A 97 -10.06 -1.83 6.82
C ARG A 97 -9.43 -2.32 8.12
N ASN A 98 -10.08 -3.29 8.78
CA ASN A 98 -9.67 -3.73 10.11
C ASN A 98 -8.37 -4.53 10.11
N VAL A 99 -8.09 -5.27 9.04
CA VAL A 99 -6.86 -6.09 8.93
C VAL A 99 -5.68 -5.32 8.37
N LEU A 100 -5.94 -4.26 7.60
CA LEU A 100 -4.92 -3.32 7.13
C LEU A 100 -4.51 -2.33 8.22
N ASP A 101 -5.44 -1.90 9.07
CA ASP A 101 -5.20 -1.04 10.24
C ASP A 101 -4.27 0.16 9.94
N LEU A 102 -4.45 0.75 8.76
CA LEU A 102 -3.80 1.97 8.32
C LEU A 102 -4.40 3.16 9.06
N ARG A 103 -3.57 3.93 9.76
CA ARG A 103 -3.98 5.02 10.64
C ARG A 103 -3.40 6.34 10.17
N LEU A 104 -4.14 7.42 10.39
CA LEU A 104 -3.68 8.78 10.14
C LEU A 104 -2.35 9.04 10.87
N ASP A 105 -1.49 9.82 10.22
CA ASP A 105 -0.19 10.27 10.72
C ASP A 105 0.84 9.17 10.99
N LYS A 106 0.49 7.90 10.73
CA LYS A 106 1.37 6.75 10.84
C LYS A 106 2.12 6.48 9.54
N THR A 107 3.30 5.91 9.68
CA THR A 107 4.21 5.61 8.57
C THR A 107 4.29 4.10 8.36
N TYR A 108 4.40 3.68 7.10
CA TYR A 108 4.37 2.28 6.68
C TYR A 108 5.42 2.03 5.60
N LEU A 109 5.99 0.83 5.62
CA LEU A 109 6.72 0.27 4.49
C LEU A 109 5.70 -0.37 3.54
N ILE A 110 5.72 0.05 2.28
CA ILE A 110 4.82 -0.45 1.25
C ILE A 110 5.65 -1.01 0.09
N MET A 111 5.43 -2.28 -0.24
CA MET A 111 6.00 -2.91 -1.44
C MET A 111 4.88 -3.46 -2.30
N GLY A 112 4.99 -3.32 -3.62
CA GLY A 112 3.95 -3.79 -4.51
C GLY A 112 4.41 -3.92 -5.95
N THR A 113 3.47 -4.34 -6.80
CA THR A 113 3.69 -4.50 -8.25
C THR A 113 3.11 -3.33 -9.03
N SER A 114 3.72 -3.02 -10.18
CA SER A 114 3.20 -2.01 -11.10
C SER A 114 1.84 -2.40 -11.71
N ASN A 115 1.47 -3.68 -11.69
CA ASN A 115 0.16 -4.16 -12.15
C ASN A 115 -1.01 -3.58 -11.33
N ASP A 116 -0.75 -3.13 -10.10
CA ASP A 116 -1.74 -2.54 -9.21
C ASP A 116 -1.74 -1.01 -9.25
N ILE A 117 -0.97 -0.41 -10.18
CA ILE A 117 -0.92 1.03 -10.42
C ILE A 117 -1.80 1.36 -11.63
N ARG A 118 -2.57 2.45 -11.52
CA ARG A 118 -3.31 3.04 -12.64
C ARG A 118 -2.99 4.53 -12.74
N ARG A 119 -2.99 5.06 -13.95
CA ARG A 119 -2.97 6.51 -14.17
C ARG A 119 -4.40 7.03 -14.02
N ASP A 120 -4.54 8.18 -13.38
CA ASP A 120 -5.79 8.93 -13.31
C ASP A 120 -5.60 10.20 -14.14
N ASP A 121 -6.09 10.17 -15.37
CA ASP A 121 -5.89 11.25 -16.34
C ASP A 121 -6.56 12.56 -15.91
N GLN A 122 -7.61 12.50 -15.08
CA GLN A 122 -8.30 13.69 -14.58
C GLN A 122 -7.44 14.49 -13.59
N SER A 123 -6.68 13.80 -12.73
CA SER A 123 -5.81 14.42 -11.74
C SER A 123 -4.33 14.48 -12.18
N GLU A 124 -4.04 14.01 -13.41
CA GLU A 124 -2.69 13.83 -13.95
C GLU A 124 -1.75 13.11 -12.96
N SER A 125 -2.31 12.15 -12.22
CA SER A 125 -1.62 11.45 -11.13
C SER A 125 -1.75 9.94 -11.29
N TYR A 126 -1.20 9.20 -10.33
CA TYR A 126 -1.30 7.75 -10.27
C TYR A 126 -1.98 7.31 -8.97
N GLN A 127 -2.69 6.21 -9.08
CA GLN A 127 -3.44 5.60 -7.99
C GLN A 127 -3.06 4.13 -7.87
N TYR A 128 -3.01 3.67 -6.63
CA TYR A 128 -2.49 2.35 -6.26
C TYR A 128 -3.60 1.50 -5.66
N THR A 129 -3.64 0.22 -5.99
CA THR A 129 -4.53 -0.74 -5.36
C THR A 129 -3.77 -1.57 -4.33
N ILE A 130 -4.29 -1.64 -3.10
CA ILE A 130 -3.79 -2.52 -2.06
C ILE A 130 -4.52 -3.87 -2.20
N GLY A 131 -3.82 -4.83 -2.79
CA GLY A 131 -4.28 -6.20 -2.97
C GLY A 131 -3.60 -7.19 -2.02
N GLU A 132 -3.92 -8.47 -2.17
CA GLU A 132 -3.37 -9.59 -1.37
C GLU A 132 -1.82 -9.62 -1.36
N LYS A 133 -1.22 -9.29 -2.50
CA LYS A 133 0.22 -9.36 -2.74
C LYS A 133 0.99 -8.11 -2.29
N THR A 134 0.30 -7.02 -1.95
CA THR A 134 0.93 -5.81 -1.46
C THR A 134 1.54 -6.09 -0.08
N TRP A 135 2.81 -5.75 0.13
CA TRP A 135 3.42 -5.79 1.45
C TRP A 135 3.11 -4.49 2.17
N ILE A 136 2.55 -4.57 3.38
CA ILE A 136 2.33 -3.42 4.26
C ILE A 136 2.84 -3.78 5.64
N GLU A 137 3.72 -2.93 6.16
CA GLU A 137 4.33 -3.10 7.47
C GLU A 137 4.39 -1.76 8.20
N TYR A 138 4.11 -1.75 9.51
CA TYR A 138 4.23 -0.53 10.31
C TYR A 138 5.69 -0.07 10.40
N TRP A 139 5.94 1.21 10.12
CA TRP A 139 7.25 1.83 10.31
C TRP A 139 7.20 2.75 11.53
N PRO A 140 7.70 2.32 12.71
CA PRO A 140 7.65 3.13 13.92
C PRO A 140 8.51 4.39 13.80
N THR A 141 8.07 5.44 14.46
CA THR A 141 8.87 6.67 14.62
C THR A 141 10.06 6.43 15.54
N GLY A 142 11.08 7.31 15.46
CA GLY A 142 12.23 7.23 16.37
C GLY A 142 11.81 7.29 17.84
N ALA A 143 10.83 8.12 18.18
CA ALA A 143 10.27 8.19 19.54
C ALA A 143 9.62 6.88 19.98
N GLU A 144 8.83 6.23 19.12
CA GLU A 144 8.20 4.94 19.41
C GLU A 144 9.24 3.84 19.62
N CYS A 145 10.31 3.84 18.83
CA CYS A 145 11.43 2.91 18.95
C CYS A 145 12.13 3.02 20.32
N GLN A 146 12.30 4.24 20.84
CA GLN A 146 12.94 4.47 22.16
C GLN A 146 12.04 4.05 23.34
N THR A 147 10.72 4.06 23.17
CA THR A 147 9.80 3.76 24.27
C THR A 147 9.57 2.27 24.54
N GLY A 148 10.19 1.37 23.77
CA GLY A 148 10.00 -0.09 23.90
C GLY A 148 8.56 -0.56 23.69
N LYS A 149 7.65 0.32 23.26
CA LYS A 149 6.24 0.02 22.97
C LYS A 149 6.10 -0.48 21.54
N THR A 150 6.70 -1.63 21.27
CA THR A 150 6.13 -2.58 20.31
C THR A 150 4.88 -3.17 20.97
N GLN A 151 3.72 -2.53 20.77
CA GLN A 151 2.42 -3.14 21.04
C GLN A 151 1.93 -3.90 19.82
#